data_AF-A0A815VG31-F1
#
_entry.id   AF-A0A815VG31-F1
#
_cell.length_a   1.000
_cell.length_b   1.000
_cell.length_c   1.000
_cell.angle_alpha   90.00
_cell.angle_beta   90.00
_cell.angle_gamma   90.00
#
_symmetry.space_group_name_H-M   'P 1'
#
loop_
_entity.id
_entity.type
_entity.pdbx_description
1 polymer ?
#
loop_
_entity_poly.entity_id
_entity_poly.type
_entity_poly.pdbx_seq_one_letter_code
_entity_poly.pdbx_strand_id
1 'polypeptide(L)'
;MIRQKISPSLDSMQELHVKYGWIPGPQSIRPTDDIKEKKHNYITNMLDRYVSLQDFVLHRFFGLKYVVQGNWNNSRMNVSDEEISAARIVAKTASNTHEFRFVPNLFSYQVPTGTNHYVIWFLLNGDETIDPITQSPILDDEINSSIETALEQLLGPTNNKFSFVWYLNPKPTITSCVLYHVQVFWIH
;
A
#
# COMPACT_ATOMS: atom_id res chain seq x y z
N MET A 1 4.08 -21.70 -9.33
CA MET A 1 3.40 -20.58 -8.65
C MET A 1 4.42 -19.48 -8.46
N ILE A 2 4.03 -18.22 -8.66
CA ILE A 2 4.92 -17.06 -8.55
C ILE A 2 4.52 -16.27 -7.29
N ARG A 3 5.50 -15.88 -6.48
CA ARG A 3 5.33 -15.23 -5.16
C ARG A 3 6.52 -14.32 -4.89
N GLN A 4 6.62 -13.22 -5.62
CA GLN A 4 7.83 -12.41 -5.58
C GLN A 4 7.59 -10.98 -6.04
N LYS A 5 8.58 -10.14 -5.75
CA LYS A 5 8.76 -8.85 -6.38
C LYS A 5 8.95 -9.00 -7.89
N ILE A 6 8.36 -8.08 -8.65
CA ILE A 6 8.60 -7.95 -10.09
C ILE A 6 9.11 -6.54 -10.41
N SER A 7 9.80 -6.42 -11.54
CA SER A 7 10.23 -5.11 -12.03
C SER A 7 9.00 -4.26 -12.38
N PRO A 8 8.99 -2.96 -12.04
CA PRO A 8 7.93 -2.05 -12.47
C PRO A 8 8.09 -1.61 -13.94
N SER A 9 9.12 -2.09 -14.66
CA SER A 9 9.32 -1.76 -16.08
C SER A 9 8.22 -2.37 -16.95
N LEU A 10 7.73 -1.59 -17.92
CA LEU A 10 6.62 -2.01 -18.78
C LEU A 10 6.96 -3.28 -19.56
N ASP A 11 8.20 -3.42 -20.03
CA ASP A 11 8.64 -4.59 -20.79
C ASP A 11 8.61 -5.86 -19.93
N SER A 12 9.13 -5.79 -18.70
CA SER A 12 9.11 -6.93 -17.78
C SER A 12 7.68 -7.32 -17.39
N MET A 13 6.81 -6.33 -17.14
CA MET A 13 5.40 -6.59 -16.87
C MET A 13 4.69 -7.22 -18.08
N GLN A 14 5.01 -6.80 -19.31
CA GLN A 14 4.45 -7.40 -20.52
C GLN A 14 4.89 -8.85 -20.70
N GLU A 15 6.17 -9.16 -20.48
CA GLU A 15 6.68 -10.54 -20.55
C GLU A 15 5.97 -11.45 -19.55
N LEU A 16 5.81 -10.99 -18.31
CA LEU A 16 5.08 -11.73 -17.26
C LEU A 16 3.59 -11.86 -17.58
N HIS A 17 2.97 -10.82 -18.13
CA HIS A 17 1.58 -10.84 -18.56
C HIS A 17 1.36 -11.91 -19.64
N VAL A 18 2.20 -11.96 -20.68
CA VAL A 18 2.11 -12.99 -21.74
C VAL A 18 2.32 -14.39 -21.16
N LYS A 19 3.23 -14.55 -20.20
CA LYS A 19 3.56 -15.85 -19.61
C LYS A 19 2.48 -16.40 -18.68
N TYR A 20 1.89 -15.55 -17.82
CA TYR A 20 1.00 -15.98 -16.74
C TYR A 20 -0.47 -15.60 -16.95
N GLY A 21 -0.77 -14.67 -17.85
CA GLY A 21 -2.12 -14.20 -18.20
C GLY A 21 -2.79 -13.31 -17.16
N TRP A 22 -2.60 -13.59 -15.87
CA TRP A 22 -3.23 -12.85 -14.77
C TRP A 22 -2.39 -11.67 -14.26
N ILE A 23 -1.05 -11.70 -14.42
CA ILE A 23 -0.20 -10.57 -14.04
C ILE A 23 -0.53 -9.39 -14.96
N PRO A 24 -0.77 -8.17 -14.44
CA PRO A 24 -1.12 -7.03 -15.28
C PRO A 24 -0.04 -6.68 -16.31
N GLY A 25 -0.45 -6.40 -17.54
CA GLY A 25 0.42 -5.81 -18.56
C GLY A 25 0.40 -4.27 -18.53
N PRO A 26 1.21 -3.61 -19.39
CA PRO A 26 1.29 -2.14 -19.49
C PRO A 26 -0.03 -1.43 -19.76
N GLN A 27 -0.95 -2.07 -20.49
CA GLN A 27 -2.27 -1.50 -20.77
C GLN A 27 -3.21 -1.62 -19.57
N SER A 28 -3.07 -2.67 -18.76
CA SER A 28 -3.89 -2.89 -17.57
C SER A 28 -3.58 -1.90 -16.46
N ILE A 29 -2.32 -1.54 -16.27
CA ILE A 29 -1.88 -0.69 -15.15
C ILE A 29 -2.06 0.82 -15.37
N ARG A 30 -2.50 1.22 -16.57
CA ARG A 30 -2.75 2.63 -16.86
C ARG A 30 -4.17 2.98 -16.42
N PRO A 31 -4.36 3.91 -15.47
CA PRO A 31 -5.69 4.33 -15.08
C PRO A 31 -6.38 5.03 -16.26
N THR A 32 -7.67 4.73 -16.45
CA THR A 32 -8.54 5.48 -17.37
C THR A 32 -8.77 6.89 -16.84
N ASP A 33 -9.29 7.77 -17.69
CA ASP A 33 -9.59 9.14 -17.28
C ASP A 33 -10.67 9.19 -16.19
N ASP A 34 -11.66 8.31 -16.24
CA ASP A 34 -12.66 8.14 -15.16
C ASP A 34 -12.00 7.73 -13.82
N ILE A 35 -11.03 6.80 -13.83
CA ILE A 35 -10.31 6.41 -12.60
C ILE A 35 -9.45 7.58 -12.10
N LYS A 36 -8.82 8.35 -12.99
CA LYS A 36 -8.05 9.54 -12.62
C LYS A 36 -8.94 10.60 -11.96
N GLU A 37 -10.11 10.86 -12.53
CA GLU A 37 -11.08 11.82 -12.01
C GLU A 37 -11.63 11.37 -10.64
N LYS A 38 -12.06 10.10 -10.53
CA LYS A 38 -12.47 9.51 -9.24
C LYS A 38 -11.40 9.63 -8.18
N LYS A 39 -10.15 9.34 -8.55
CA LYS A 39 -8.99 9.48 -7.66
C LYS A 39 -8.77 10.93 -7.24
N HIS A 40 -8.85 11.87 -8.18
CA HIS A 40 -8.72 13.29 -7.91
C HIS A 40 -9.78 13.76 -6.92
N ASN A 41 -11.06 13.50 -7.20
CA ASN A 41 -12.17 13.90 -6.33
C ASN A 41 -12.07 13.26 -4.94
N TYR A 42 -11.68 11.98 -4.87
CA TYR A 42 -11.49 11.31 -3.59
C TYR A 42 -10.36 11.95 -2.78
N ILE A 43 -9.21 12.23 -3.41
CA ILE A 43 -8.07 12.88 -2.75
C ILE A 43 -8.46 14.27 -2.25
N THR A 44 -9.14 15.07 -3.07
CA THR A 44 -9.63 16.40 -2.67
C THR A 44 -10.52 16.29 -1.44
N ASN A 45 -11.51 15.40 -1.46
CA ASN A 45 -12.40 15.17 -0.31
C ASN A 45 -11.65 14.69 0.94
N MET A 46 -10.55 13.93 0.78
CA MET A 46 -9.71 13.54 1.91
C MET A 46 -8.93 14.73 2.46
N LEU A 47 -8.38 15.59 1.60
CA LEU A 47 -7.64 16.79 2.02
C LEU A 47 -8.52 17.89 2.63
N ASP A 48 -9.83 17.84 2.37
CA ASP A 48 -10.82 18.66 3.08
C ASP A 48 -11.03 18.19 4.52
N ARG A 49 -10.79 16.90 4.81
CA ARG A 49 -11.00 16.29 6.13
C ARG A 49 -9.72 16.11 6.94
N TYR A 50 -8.60 15.88 6.26
CA TYR A 50 -7.30 15.59 6.84
C TYR A 50 -6.29 16.66 6.45
N VAL A 51 -5.31 16.90 7.31
CA VAL A 51 -4.20 17.81 7.00
C VAL A 51 -3.37 17.27 5.84
N SER A 52 -3.16 15.96 5.77
CA SER A 52 -2.46 15.28 4.69
C SER A 52 -3.05 13.91 4.35
N LEU A 53 -2.65 13.33 3.21
CA LEU A 53 -2.98 11.94 2.88
C LEU A 53 -2.27 10.92 3.80
N GLN A 54 -1.13 11.29 4.38
CA GLN A 54 -0.47 10.48 5.40
C GLN A 54 -1.37 10.33 6.63
N ASP A 55 -1.95 11.44 7.13
CA ASP A 55 -2.88 11.41 8.27
C ASP A 55 -4.09 10.52 7.99
N PHE A 56 -4.62 10.58 6.77
CA PHE A 56 -5.70 9.70 6.35
C PHE A 56 -5.31 8.22 6.46
N VAL A 57 -4.13 7.83 5.95
CA VAL A 57 -3.69 6.43 6.00
C VAL A 57 -3.42 5.98 7.45
N LEU A 58 -2.72 6.80 8.22
CA LEU A 58 -2.41 6.55 9.63
C LEU A 58 -3.68 6.35 10.45
N HIS A 59 -4.65 7.25 10.33
CA HIS A 59 -5.91 7.12 11.04
C HIS A 59 -6.75 5.96 10.48
N ARG A 60 -6.98 5.89 9.17
CA ARG A 60 -7.99 4.98 8.61
C ARG A 60 -7.53 3.53 8.54
N PHE A 61 -6.26 3.29 8.22
CA PHE A 61 -5.73 1.93 8.03
C PHE A 61 -5.04 1.43 9.30
N PHE A 62 -4.24 2.29 9.96
CA PHE A 62 -3.53 1.90 11.18
C PHE A 62 -4.32 2.16 12.45
N GLY A 63 -5.42 2.92 12.40
CA GLY A 63 -6.28 3.15 13.55
C GLY A 63 -5.70 4.14 14.56
N LEU A 64 -4.72 4.95 14.14
CA LEU A 64 -4.06 5.93 15.00
C LEU A 64 -5.00 7.07 15.36
N LYS A 65 -4.87 7.57 16.59
CA LYS A 65 -5.71 8.68 17.06
C LYS A 65 -5.35 9.96 16.34
N TYR A 66 -6.38 10.71 15.96
CA TYR A 66 -6.20 12.04 15.38
C TYR A 66 -6.59 13.13 16.39
N VAL A 67 -6.01 14.31 16.20
CA VAL A 67 -6.45 15.57 16.79
C VAL A 67 -7.08 16.44 15.70
N VAL A 68 -7.96 17.34 16.10
CA VAL A 68 -8.55 18.32 15.19
C VAL A 68 -7.69 19.58 15.25
N GLN A 69 -7.15 19.99 14.10
CA GLN A 69 -6.35 21.20 13.93
C GLN A 69 -7.11 22.20 13.07
N GLY A 70 -7.10 23.47 13.48
CA GLY A 70 -7.73 24.57 12.76
C GLY A 70 -8.70 25.34 13.64
N ASN A 71 -9.47 26.22 13.00
CA ASN A 71 -10.52 27.00 13.63
C ASN A 71 -11.90 26.38 13.31
N TRP A 72 -12.97 26.98 13.83
CA TRP A 72 -14.34 26.47 13.70
C TRP A 72 -14.82 26.32 12.24
N ASN A 73 -14.23 27.03 11.28
CA ASN A 73 -14.62 26.97 9.87
C ASN A 73 -13.62 26.22 8.96
N ASN A 74 -12.48 25.76 9.49
CA ASN A 74 -11.45 25.05 8.72
C ASN A 74 -10.70 24.00 9.57
N SER A 75 -11.48 23.20 10.30
CA SER A 75 -10.98 22.12 11.15
C SER A 75 -10.67 20.87 10.32
N ARG A 76 -9.45 20.35 10.44
CA ARG A 76 -8.99 19.12 9.77
C ARG A 76 -8.32 18.16 10.75
N MET A 77 -8.34 16.88 10.44
CA MET A 77 -7.77 15.81 11.25
C MET A 77 -6.27 15.65 10.98
N ASN A 78 -5.49 15.49 12.05
CA ASN A 78 -4.04 15.30 12.03
C ASN A 78 -3.68 14.17 13.00
N VAL A 79 -2.79 13.26 12.62
CA VAL A 79 -2.21 12.27 13.56
C VAL A 79 -0.89 12.83 14.08
N SER A 80 -0.81 13.10 15.38
CA SER A 80 0.35 13.80 15.95
C SER A 80 1.62 12.95 15.92
N ASP A 81 2.77 13.62 15.92
CA ASP A 81 4.09 12.95 15.94
C ASP A 81 4.25 12.06 17.17
N GLU A 82 3.65 12.41 18.31
CA GLU A 82 3.66 11.59 19.53
C GLU A 82 2.90 10.29 19.34
N GLU A 83 1.71 10.33 18.71
CA GLU A 83 0.92 9.14 18.42
C GLU A 83 1.64 8.24 17.41
N ILE A 84 2.22 8.83 16.36
CA ILE A 84 3.03 8.10 15.37
C ILE A 84 4.21 7.42 16.06
N SER A 85 4.97 8.17 16.87
CA SER A 85 6.15 7.65 17.58
C SER A 85 5.79 6.52 18.54
N ALA A 86 4.70 6.67 19.30
CA ALA A 86 4.21 5.64 20.21
C ALA A 86 3.88 4.33 19.46
N ALA A 87 3.19 4.41 18.33
CA ALA A 87 2.86 3.25 17.53
C ALA A 87 4.09 2.55 16.95
N ARG A 88 5.08 3.31 16.46
CA ARG A 88 6.35 2.77 15.94
C ARG A 88 7.16 2.06 17.02
N ILE A 89 7.14 2.57 18.25
CA ILE A 89 7.78 1.92 19.40
C ILE A 89 7.10 0.58 19.70
N VAL A 90 5.76 0.57 19.75
CA VAL A 90 4.98 -0.65 20.02
C VAL A 90 5.26 -1.72 18.96
N ALA A 91 5.21 -1.35 17.68
CA ALA A 91 5.49 -2.26 16.57
C ALA A 91 6.91 -2.85 16.65
N LYS A 92 7.92 -2.00 16.92
CA LYS A 92 9.31 -2.44 17.11
C LYS A 92 9.45 -3.43 18.27
N THR A 93 8.81 -3.16 19.41
CA THR A 93 8.89 -4.04 20.59
C THR A 93 8.17 -5.37 20.40
N ALA A 94 7.09 -5.42 19.60
CA ALA A 94 6.26 -6.60 19.46
C ALA A 94 6.89 -7.69 18.57
N SER A 95 7.45 -7.34 17.41
CA SER A 95 7.88 -8.35 16.44
C SER A 95 9.20 -8.06 15.73
N ASN A 96 9.90 -6.95 16.01
CA ASN A 96 11.04 -6.46 15.21
C ASN A 96 10.74 -6.31 13.70
N THR A 97 9.49 -6.51 13.27
CA THR A 97 9.01 -6.33 11.89
C THR A 97 8.06 -5.16 11.84
N HIS A 98 7.87 -4.62 10.65
CA HIS A 98 6.97 -3.52 10.40
C HIS A 98 5.51 -3.91 10.62
N GLU A 99 4.75 -3.03 11.24
CA GLU A 99 3.30 -3.19 11.26
C GLU A 99 2.76 -2.93 9.85
N PHE A 100 1.89 -3.82 9.37
CA PHE A 100 1.33 -3.71 8.03
C PHE A 100 -0.19 -3.76 7.99
N ARG A 101 -0.74 -3.26 6.87
CA ARG A 101 -2.17 -3.33 6.52
C ARG A 101 -2.32 -3.71 5.06
N PHE A 102 -3.02 -4.81 4.80
CA PHE A 102 -3.33 -5.29 3.46
C PHE A 102 -4.76 -4.90 3.09
N VAL A 103 -4.91 -3.99 2.12
CA VAL A 103 -6.21 -3.40 1.78
C VAL A 103 -6.47 -3.46 0.28
N PRO A 104 -7.73 -3.63 -0.17
CA PRO A 104 -8.08 -3.53 -1.58
C PRO A 104 -7.67 -2.16 -2.14
N ASN A 105 -7.17 -2.12 -3.38
CA ASN A 105 -6.84 -0.84 -4.00
C ASN A 105 -8.13 -0.09 -4.35
N LEU A 106 -8.34 1.07 -3.72
CA LEU A 106 -9.49 1.95 -3.94
C LEU A 106 -9.64 2.39 -5.41
N PHE A 107 -8.52 2.47 -6.13
CA PHE A 107 -8.45 2.88 -7.54
C PHE A 107 -7.84 1.75 -8.36
N SER A 108 -8.49 0.60 -8.30
CA SER A 108 -8.03 -0.60 -8.98
C SER A 108 -7.86 -0.37 -10.49
N TYR A 109 -6.72 -0.80 -11.00
CA TYR A 109 -6.41 -0.91 -12.41
C TYR A 109 -7.37 -1.83 -13.16
N GLN A 110 -7.35 -1.73 -14.49
CA GLN A 110 -8.07 -2.64 -15.38
C GLN A 110 -7.28 -3.95 -15.51
N VAL A 111 -7.22 -4.70 -14.41
CA VAL A 111 -6.47 -5.95 -14.32
C VAL A 111 -7.22 -7.09 -15.04
N PRO A 112 -6.50 -8.16 -15.45
CA PRO A 112 -7.13 -9.34 -16.03
C PRO A 112 -8.23 -9.94 -15.12
N THR A 113 -9.18 -10.64 -15.73
CA THR A 113 -10.27 -11.28 -15.00
C THR A 113 -9.73 -12.32 -14.00
N GLY A 114 -10.25 -12.31 -12.78
CA GLY A 114 -9.78 -13.18 -11.69
C GLY A 114 -8.55 -12.65 -10.94
N THR A 115 -7.95 -11.54 -11.39
CA THR A 115 -6.85 -10.89 -10.67
C THR A 115 -7.38 -9.89 -9.65
N ASN A 116 -6.87 -10.01 -8.43
CA ASN A 116 -7.14 -9.07 -7.35
C ASN A 116 -6.04 -8.03 -7.26
N HIS A 117 -6.39 -6.77 -6.97
CA HIS A 117 -5.44 -5.68 -6.84
C HIS A 117 -5.56 -5.02 -5.46
N TYR A 118 -4.49 -5.14 -4.69
CA TYR A 118 -4.39 -4.69 -3.31
C TYR A 118 -3.17 -3.79 -3.14
N VAL A 119 -3.14 -3.07 -2.03
CA VAL A 119 -1.96 -2.35 -1.55
C VAL A 119 -1.64 -2.91 -0.17
N ILE A 120 -0.37 -3.24 0.05
CA ILE A 120 0.13 -3.46 1.40
C ILE A 120 0.82 -2.18 1.86
N TRP A 121 0.36 -1.64 2.98
CA TRP A 121 0.92 -0.49 3.66
C TRP A 121 1.73 -0.96 4.85
N PHE A 122 2.85 -0.28 5.12
CA PHE A 122 3.71 -0.51 6.26
C PHE A 122 3.89 0.79 7.03
N LEU A 123 3.81 0.72 8.35
CA LEU A 123 4.26 1.74 9.26
C LEU A 123 5.73 1.45 9.60
N LEU A 124 6.63 2.35 9.22
CA LEU A 124 8.07 2.18 9.36
C LEU A 124 8.48 2.23 10.83
N ASN A 125 9.33 1.32 11.29
CA ASN A 125 9.74 1.24 12.69
C ASN A 125 11.02 2.07 12.93
N GLY A 126 11.23 2.52 14.17
CA GLY A 126 12.52 3.13 14.58
C GLY A 126 12.81 4.50 13.98
N ASP A 127 14.07 4.76 13.61
CA ASP A 127 14.54 6.04 13.03
C ASP A 127 14.87 5.90 11.54
N GLU A 128 14.22 4.95 10.85
CA GLU A 128 14.46 4.69 9.44
C GLU A 128 14.03 5.89 8.59
N THR A 129 14.99 6.71 8.19
CA THR A 129 14.80 7.82 7.25
C THR A 129 15.35 7.42 5.90
N ILE A 130 14.75 6.41 5.28
CA ILE A 130 15.09 6.03 3.89
C ILE A 130 14.16 6.80 2.97
N ASP A 131 14.70 7.34 1.87
CA ASP A 131 13.87 7.86 0.80
C ASP A 131 13.13 6.68 0.13
N PRO A 132 11.81 6.56 0.36
CA PRO A 132 11.04 5.38 -0.08
C PRO A 132 10.93 5.30 -1.61
N ILE A 133 11.35 6.34 -2.33
CA ILE A 133 11.33 6.40 -3.80
C ILE A 133 12.56 5.70 -4.38
N THR A 134 13.71 5.80 -3.72
CA THR A 134 15.00 5.31 -4.24
C THR A 134 15.42 3.97 -3.65
N GLN A 135 15.03 3.68 -2.40
CA GLN A 135 15.32 2.41 -1.74
C GLN A 135 14.11 1.96 -0.91
N SER A 136 13.84 0.65 -0.92
CA SER A 136 12.84 0.08 -0.02
C SER A 136 13.39 0.09 1.40
N PRO A 137 12.72 0.72 2.38
CA PRO A 137 13.08 0.58 3.80
C PRO A 137 12.83 -0.83 4.33
N ILE A 138 12.04 -1.63 3.60
CA ILE A 138 11.61 -2.97 4.00
C ILE A 138 12.24 -4.00 3.06
N LEU A 139 12.75 -5.09 3.64
CA LEU A 139 13.34 -6.18 2.87
C LEU A 139 12.28 -6.89 2.03
N ASP A 140 12.66 -7.32 0.83
CA ASP A 140 11.75 -8.03 -0.09
C ASP A 140 11.15 -9.30 0.58
N ASP A 141 11.93 -10.00 1.42
CA ASP A 141 11.48 -11.18 2.18
C ASP A 141 10.44 -10.85 3.26
N GLU A 142 10.55 -9.69 3.90
CA GLU A 142 9.56 -9.22 4.87
C GLU A 142 8.26 -8.84 4.16
N ILE A 143 8.35 -8.20 2.99
CA ILE A 143 7.17 -7.88 2.17
C ILE A 143 6.48 -9.16 1.70
N ASN A 144 7.23 -10.14 1.18
CA ASN A 144 6.69 -11.43 0.77
C ASN A 144 5.97 -12.14 1.93
N SER A 145 6.62 -12.24 3.09
CA SER A 145 6.06 -12.90 4.28
C SER A 145 4.80 -12.19 4.79
N SER A 146 4.77 -10.85 4.71
CA SER A 146 3.60 -10.05 5.11
C SER A 146 2.42 -10.25 4.15
N ILE A 147 2.67 -10.32 2.83
CA ILE A 147 1.64 -10.62 1.83
C ILE A 147 1.10 -12.05 2.01
N GLU A 148 1.98 -13.03 2.24
CA GLU A 148 1.56 -14.41 2.50
C GLU A 148 0.67 -14.50 3.74
N THR A 149 1.11 -13.90 4.85
CA THR A 149 0.33 -13.83 6.10
C THR A 149 -1.03 -13.18 5.86
N ALA A 150 -1.09 -12.07 5.12
CA ALA A 150 -2.32 -11.37 4.82
C ALA A 150 -3.28 -12.20 3.94
N LEU A 151 -2.76 -12.89 2.93
CA LEU A 151 -3.57 -13.72 2.03
C LEU A 151 -4.09 -14.98 2.73
N GLU A 152 -3.30 -15.59 3.62
CA GLU A 152 -3.75 -16.71 4.45
C GLU A 152 -4.86 -16.29 5.41
N GLN A 153 -4.75 -15.11 6.02
CA GLN A 153 -5.82 -14.55 6.86
C GLN A 153 -7.09 -14.24 6.05
N LEU A 154 -6.94 -13.70 4.84
CA LEU A 154 -8.06 -13.31 3.98
C LEU A 154 -8.81 -14.52 3.41
N LEU A 155 -8.09 -15.55 2.98
CA LEU A 155 -8.65 -16.70 2.27
C LEU A 155 -8.93 -17.90 3.19
N GLY A 156 -8.40 -17.88 4.41
CA GLY A 156 -8.41 -19.02 5.31
C GLY A 156 -7.37 -20.08 4.93
N PRO A 157 -7.50 -21.34 5.44
CA PRO A 157 -6.57 -22.42 5.15
C PRO A 157 -6.64 -22.82 3.67
N THR A 158 -5.80 -22.20 2.83
CA THR A 158 -5.78 -22.46 1.38
C THR A 158 -4.77 -23.54 0.97
N ASN A 159 -4.00 -24.09 1.91
CA ASN A 159 -2.86 -24.96 1.62
C ASN A 159 -1.93 -24.35 0.54
N ASN A 160 -1.64 -23.06 0.63
CA ASN A 160 -0.74 -22.37 -0.29
C ASN A 160 -1.23 -22.31 -1.76
N LYS A 161 -2.55 -22.38 -2.00
CA LYS A 161 -3.14 -22.27 -3.35
C LYS A 161 -3.36 -20.83 -3.80
N PHE A 162 -2.34 -19.98 -3.69
CA PHE A 162 -2.37 -18.64 -4.25
C PHE A 162 -1.03 -18.28 -4.87
N SER A 163 -1.08 -17.37 -5.85
CA SER A 163 0.09 -16.72 -6.44
C SER A 163 -0.06 -15.21 -6.29
N PHE A 164 1.05 -14.53 -6.07
CA PHE A 164 1.08 -13.08 -6.00
C PHE A 164 2.35 -12.51 -6.62
N VAL A 165 2.23 -11.28 -7.09
CA VAL A 165 3.38 -10.45 -7.46
C VAL A 165 3.19 -9.07 -6.87
N TRP A 166 4.29 -8.39 -6.59
CA TRP A 166 4.24 -7.01 -6.12
C TRP A 166 5.34 -6.16 -6.73
N TYR A 167 5.13 -4.85 -6.77
CA TYR A 167 6.15 -3.90 -7.21
C TYR A 167 5.99 -2.55 -6.52
N LEU A 168 7.09 -1.80 -6.46
CA LEU A 168 7.10 -0.41 -6.00
C LEU A 168 6.53 0.49 -7.10
N ASN A 169 5.43 1.19 -6.81
CA ASN A 169 4.87 2.14 -7.76
C ASN A 169 5.90 3.25 -8.07
N PRO A 170 6.36 3.44 -9.33
CA PRO A 170 7.33 4.48 -9.66
C PRO A 170 6.84 5.91 -9.42
N LYS A 171 5.51 6.09 -9.33
CA LYS A 171 4.87 7.39 -9.09
C LYS A 171 3.83 7.24 -7.96
N PRO A 172 4.29 7.04 -6.71
CA PRO A 172 3.38 6.92 -5.59
C PRO A 172 2.67 8.26 -5.36
N THR A 173 1.39 8.21 -5.01
CA THR A 173 0.63 9.42 -4.68
C THR A 173 0.87 9.88 -3.25
N ILE A 174 1.24 8.95 -2.37
CA ILE A 174 1.58 9.22 -0.98
C ILE A 174 3.07 8.91 -0.81
N THR A 175 3.85 9.94 -0.57
CA THR A 175 5.27 9.86 -0.16
C THR A 175 5.35 10.32 1.28
N SER A 176 5.94 9.50 2.15
CA SER A 176 5.99 9.72 3.59
C SER A 176 7.30 9.19 4.15
N CYS A 177 7.80 9.81 5.22
CA CYS A 177 8.95 9.32 5.98
C CYS A 177 8.58 8.23 7.01
N VAL A 178 7.28 7.97 7.23
CA VAL A 178 6.79 6.99 8.22
C VAL A 178 5.92 5.90 7.60
N LEU A 179 5.52 6.04 6.34
CA LEU A 179 4.73 5.04 5.62
C LEU A 179 5.47 4.56 4.37
N TYR A 180 5.40 3.25 4.13
CA TYR A 180 5.85 2.61 2.89
C TYR A 180 4.72 1.74 2.32
N HIS A 181 4.65 1.58 0.99
CA HIS A 181 3.63 0.73 0.38
C HIS A 181 4.05 0.19 -0.98
N VAL A 182 3.51 -0.98 -1.32
CA VAL A 182 3.68 -1.61 -2.64
C VAL A 182 2.34 -2.04 -3.23
N GLN A 183 2.29 -2.10 -4.56
CA GLN A 183 1.12 -2.62 -5.27
C GLN A 183 1.22 -4.15 -5.31
N VAL A 184 0.13 -4.85 -4.98
CA VAL A 184 0.07 -6.31 -4.91
C VAL A 184 -1.02 -6.81 -5.84
N PHE A 185 -0.67 -7.76 -6.71
CA PHE A 185 -1.62 -8.48 -7.56
C PHE A 185 -1.60 -9.94 -7.17
N TRP A 186 -2.78 -10.55 -7.03
CA TRP A 186 -2.85 -11.95 -6.64
C TRP A 186 -4.05 -12.68 -7.25
N ILE A 187 -3.94 -14.01 -7.30
CA ILE A 187 -5.00 -14.94 -7.72
C ILE A 187 -4.99 -16.16 -6.79
N HIS A 188 -6.17 -16.77 -6.62
CA HIS A 188 -6.41 -17.99 -5.86
C HIS A 188 -7.16 -19.00 -6.73
#